data_AF-A0A6I4W9N6-F1
#
_entry.id   AF-A0A6I4W9N6-F1
#
_cell.length_a   1.000
_cell.length_b   1.000
_cell.length_c   1.000
_cell.angle_alpha   90.00
_cell.angle_beta   90.00
_cell.angle_gamma   90.00
#
_symmetry.space_group_name_H-M   'P 1'
#
loop_
_entity.id
_entity.type
_entity.pdbx_description
1 polymer ?
#
loop_
_entity_poly.entity_id
_entity_poly.type
_entity_poly.pdbx_seq_one_letter_code
_entity_poly.pdbx_strand_id
1 'polypeptide(L)'
;MAPPAPVPFTSTARAVPGHDRWHPDLPAVAEVITGGSVRLDCPARERGAEPLLCGPLDVVGAEPGDVIVVDVLALGRADGRPAPSGHPGVIGCAPDAAGLAAAGGCAPGPAMLGGLVPGTARHAAVAARAVRGADRGRAVGGCTIARLTAGSRILLPVLVAGAKLSAGDLHFPTAGRDCGSGAAAGWIDLRVHLTRRGVERFRITGPMLMPDPTPAF
;
A
#
# COMPACT_ATOMS: atom_id res chain seq x y z
N MET A 1 -18.60 -23.32 11.87
CA MET A 1 -18.64 -21.93 12.37
C MET A 1 -18.62 -21.03 11.15
N ALA A 2 -19.69 -20.28 10.89
CA ALA A 2 -19.70 -19.33 9.76
C ALA A 2 -18.61 -18.26 9.97
N PRO A 3 -17.97 -17.74 8.91
CA PRO A 3 -17.05 -16.62 9.05
C PRO A 3 -17.81 -15.44 9.72
N PRO A 4 -17.16 -14.68 10.61
CA PRO A 4 -17.80 -13.52 11.22
C PRO A 4 -18.28 -12.58 10.11
N ALA A 5 -19.49 -12.02 10.29
CA ALA A 5 -20.02 -11.01 9.40
C ALA A 5 -18.99 -9.87 9.23
N PRO A 6 -18.82 -9.32 8.02
CA PRO A 6 -17.88 -8.23 7.80
C PRO A 6 -18.23 -7.09 8.74
N VAL A 7 -17.27 -6.71 9.61
CA VAL A 7 -17.40 -5.52 10.42
C VAL A 7 -17.60 -4.32 9.50
N PRO A 8 -18.61 -3.45 9.73
CA PRO A 8 -18.81 -2.28 8.90
C PRO A 8 -17.54 -1.41 8.93
N PHE A 9 -17.07 -0.99 7.75
CA PHE A 9 -15.91 -0.11 7.64
C PHE A 9 -16.22 1.19 8.36
N THR A 10 -15.47 1.48 9.42
CA THR A 10 -15.65 2.67 10.25
C THR A 10 -15.07 3.94 9.62
N SER A 11 -14.42 3.83 8.46
CA SER A 11 -13.80 4.95 7.74
C SER A 11 -13.62 4.60 6.26
N THR A 12 -14.11 5.48 5.37
CA THR A 12 -13.74 5.50 3.96
C THR A 12 -12.70 6.58 3.75
N ALA A 13 -11.60 6.25 3.08
CA ALA A 13 -10.55 7.23 2.80
C ALA A 13 -11.05 8.38 1.90
N ARG A 14 -10.42 9.55 2.04
CA ARG A 14 -10.69 10.67 1.14
C ARG A 14 -10.34 10.27 -0.29
N ALA A 15 -11.27 10.52 -1.22
CA ALA A 15 -11.00 10.41 -2.65
C ALA A 15 -9.87 11.37 -3.05
N VAL A 16 -8.75 10.81 -3.50
CA VAL A 16 -7.62 11.54 -4.09
C VAL A 16 -7.23 10.86 -5.41
N PRO A 17 -6.55 11.57 -6.34
CA PRO A 17 -6.11 10.99 -7.62
C PRO A 17 -5.18 9.77 -7.50
N GLY A 18 -4.65 9.49 -6.31
CA GLY A 18 -3.61 8.50 -6.06
C GLY A 18 -2.21 9.11 -6.13
N HIS A 19 -1.19 8.31 -5.88
CA HIS A 19 0.21 8.74 -6.03
C HIS A 19 1.06 7.65 -6.69
N ASP A 20 2.03 8.05 -7.49
CA ASP A 20 2.92 7.15 -8.24
C ASP A 20 4.40 7.30 -7.80
N ARG A 21 4.63 8.11 -6.76
CA ARG A 21 5.91 8.25 -6.07
C ARG A 21 5.75 8.02 -4.58
N TRP A 22 6.84 7.67 -3.93
CA TRP A 22 6.91 7.46 -2.49
C TRP A 22 7.69 8.59 -1.83
N HIS A 23 7.09 9.22 -0.83
CA HIS A 23 7.73 10.22 0.01
C HIS A 23 6.99 10.32 1.36
N PRO A 24 7.69 10.51 2.49
CA PRO A 24 7.04 10.59 3.80
C PRO A 24 6.12 11.80 3.96
N ASP A 25 6.41 12.89 3.25
CA ASP A 25 5.62 14.14 3.33
C ASP A 25 4.35 14.13 2.46
N LEU A 26 4.03 13.00 1.80
CA LEU A 26 2.75 12.84 1.13
C LEU A 26 1.62 12.92 2.16
N PRO A 27 0.60 13.76 1.93
CA PRO A 27 -0.51 13.91 2.85
C PRO A 27 -1.32 12.61 2.92
N ALA A 28 -1.65 12.18 4.13
CA ALA A 28 -2.46 10.99 4.32
C ALA A 28 -3.89 11.20 3.80
N VAL A 29 -4.49 10.15 3.25
CA VAL A 29 -5.89 10.15 2.77
C VAL A 29 -6.88 9.78 3.85
N ALA A 30 -6.39 9.13 4.91
CA ALA A 30 -7.12 8.73 6.09
C ALA A 30 -6.14 8.42 7.22
N GLU A 31 -6.68 8.32 8.43
CA GLU A 31 -5.99 7.80 9.62
C GLU A 31 -6.65 6.49 10.05
N VAL A 32 -5.87 5.59 10.63
CA VAL A 32 -6.34 4.33 11.21
C VAL A 32 -5.66 4.11 12.56
N ILE A 33 -6.45 3.74 13.56
CA ILE A 33 -5.94 3.27 14.84
C ILE A 33 -5.58 1.78 14.75
N THR A 34 -4.77 1.31 15.70
CA THR A 34 -4.46 -0.13 15.78
C THR A 34 -5.72 -0.98 15.96
N GLY A 35 -5.83 -2.07 15.19
CA GLY A 35 -7.03 -2.92 15.10
C GLY A 35 -8.12 -2.38 14.17
N GLY A 36 -7.99 -1.13 13.71
CA GLY A 36 -8.93 -0.51 12.77
C GLY A 36 -8.83 -1.09 11.36
N SER A 37 -9.93 -0.99 10.62
CA SER A 37 -10.02 -1.37 9.21
C SER A 37 -10.47 -0.20 8.34
N VAL A 38 -9.92 -0.14 7.13
CA VAL A 38 -10.21 0.91 6.15
C VAL A 38 -10.40 0.29 4.76
N ARG A 39 -11.33 0.87 4.00
CA ARG A 39 -11.43 0.62 2.56
C ARG A 39 -10.69 1.72 1.81
N LEU A 40 -9.81 1.32 0.90
CA LEU A 40 -9.14 2.20 -0.04
C LEU A 40 -9.65 1.95 -1.45
N ASP A 41 -10.12 2.99 -2.11
CA ASP A 41 -10.39 2.98 -3.55
C ASP A 41 -9.11 3.28 -4.31
N CYS A 42 -8.74 2.37 -5.21
CA CYS A 42 -7.47 2.40 -5.92
C CYS A 42 -7.73 2.60 -7.41
N PRO A 43 -7.17 3.67 -8.01
CA PRO A 43 -7.36 3.97 -9.42
C PRO A 43 -6.64 2.95 -10.32
N ALA A 44 -7.13 2.81 -11.55
CA ALA A 44 -6.37 2.15 -12.60
C ALA A 44 -5.20 3.04 -13.05
N ARG A 45 -4.24 2.43 -13.75
CA ARG A 45 -3.23 3.16 -14.49
C ARG A 45 -3.23 2.73 -15.94
N GLU A 46 -2.64 3.56 -16.80
CA GLU A 46 -2.33 3.16 -18.16
C GLU A 46 -1.26 2.07 -18.19
N ARG A 47 -1.30 1.22 -19.22
CA ARG A 47 -0.34 0.13 -19.39
C ARG A 47 1.04 0.72 -19.67
N GLY A 48 2.04 0.32 -18.88
CA GLY A 48 3.40 0.85 -19.00
C GLY A 48 3.67 2.11 -18.17
N ALA A 49 2.65 2.75 -17.60
CA ALA A 49 2.83 3.80 -16.62
C ALA A 49 3.30 3.24 -15.26
N GLU A 50 3.83 4.12 -14.40
CA GLU A 50 4.20 3.79 -13.03
C GLU A 50 3.01 3.27 -12.21
N PRO A 51 3.21 2.33 -11.27
CA PRO A 51 2.18 1.87 -10.35
C PRO A 51 1.49 3.04 -9.65
N LEU A 52 0.16 3.12 -9.78
CA LEU A 52 -0.63 4.14 -9.11
C LEU A 52 -1.23 3.57 -7.82
N LEU A 53 -1.00 4.28 -6.72
CA LEU A 53 -1.27 3.82 -5.37
C LEU A 53 -2.39 4.63 -4.71
N CYS A 54 -3.22 3.91 -3.95
CA CYS A 54 -4.16 4.44 -2.99
C CYS A 54 -3.48 4.53 -1.61
N GLY A 55 -3.74 5.63 -0.91
CA GLY A 55 -2.99 6.03 0.29
C GLY A 55 -2.29 7.38 0.12
N PRO A 56 -1.37 7.75 1.03
CA PRO A 56 -0.97 6.98 2.20
C PRO A 56 -2.02 6.97 3.31
N LEU A 57 -2.11 5.86 4.05
CA LEU A 57 -2.85 5.74 5.30
C LEU A 57 -1.90 6.07 6.46
N ASP A 58 -2.37 6.91 7.38
CA ASP A 58 -1.65 7.19 8.62
C ASP A 58 -2.05 6.19 9.71
N VAL A 59 -1.08 5.45 10.24
CA VAL A 59 -1.29 4.54 11.36
C VAL A 59 -1.01 5.31 12.64
N VAL A 60 -2.07 5.68 13.35
CA VAL A 60 -1.99 6.58 14.51
C VAL A 60 -1.01 6.02 15.56
N GLY A 61 -0.01 6.84 15.88
CA GLY A 61 1.01 6.53 16.87
C GLY A 61 2.14 5.63 16.39
N ALA A 62 2.16 5.17 15.13
CA ALA A 62 3.28 4.39 14.61
C ALA A 62 4.56 5.23 14.49
N GLU A 63 5.68 4.72 14.99
CA GLU A 63 6.98 5.41 14.96
C GLU A 63 8.06 4.54 14.28
N PRO A 64 9.14 5.15 13.76
CA PRO A 64 10.26 4.39 13.21
C PRO A 64 10.77 3.29 14.16
N GLY A 65 10.95 2.07 13.65
CA GLY A 65 11.35 0.90 14.43
C GLY A 65 10.18 0.04 14.96
N ASP A 66 8.94 0.52 14.82
CA ASP A 66 7.74 -0.30 14.99
C ASP A 66 7.53 -1.21 13.77
N VAL A 67 6.60 -2.17 13.89
CA VAL A 67 6.12 -2.99 12.77
C VAL A 67 4.61 -2.86 12.69
N ILE A 68 4.09 -2.63 11.50
CA ILE A 68 2.67 -2.79 11.24
C ILE A 68 2.39 -4.15 10.64
N VAL A 69 1.34 -4.79 11.14
CA VAL A 69 0.78 -6.03 10.58
C VAL A 69 -0.47 -5.62 9.80
N VAL A 70 -0.48 -5.92 8.50
CA VAL A 70 -1.58 -5.56 7.61
C VAL A 70 -2.25 -6.84 7.13
N ASP A 71 -3.53 -6.99 7.49
CA ASP A 71 -4.41 -8.03 6.99
C ASP A 71 -5.14 -7.54 5.76
N VAL A 72 -5.07 -8.32 4.67
CA VAL A 72 -5.89 -8.09 3.48
C VAL A 72 -7.24 -8.78 3.69
N LEU A 73 -8.27 -7.99 4.00
CA LEU A 73 -9.58 -8.54 4.35
C LEU A 73 -10.38 -8.95 3.11
N ALA A 74 -10.40 -8.08 2.11
CA ALA A 74 -11.13 -8.29 0.87
C ALA A 74 -10.62 -7.35 -0.22
N LEU A 75 -10.86 -7.71 -1.48
CA LEU A 75 -10.68 -6.83 -2.63
C LEU A 75 -11.87 -6.98 -3.58
N GLY A 76 -12.07 -5.97 -4.41
CA GLY A 76 -13.05 -6.05 -5.48
C GLY A 76 -12.81 -5.02 -6.57
N ARG A 77 -13.56 -5.17 -7.65
CA ARG A 77 -13.43 -4.31 -8.84
C ARG A 77 -14.19 -3.01 -8.63
N ALA A 78 -13.94 -2.03 -9.49
CA ALA A 78 -14.61 -0.73 -9.46
C ALA A 78 -16.14 -0.80 -9.62
N ASP A 79 -16.69 -1.91 -10.13
CA ASP A 79 -18.14 -2.17 -10.20
C ASP A 79 -18.76 -2.61 -8.86
N GLY A 80 -17.96 -2.64 -7.79
CA GLY A 80 -18.37 -3.01 -6.43
C GLY A 80 -18.33 -4.52 -6.16
N ARG A 81 -18.09 -5.37 -7.17
CA ARG A 81 -18.08 -6.82 -6.98
C ARG A 81 -16.80 -7.28 -6.29
N PRO A 82 -16.89 -8.09 -5.21
CA PRO A 82 -15.72 -8.74 -4.63
C PRO A 82 -15.00 -9.64 -5.65
N ALA A 83 -13.68 -9.67 -5.56
CA ALA A 83 -12.81 -10.46 -6.41
C ALA A 83 -11.81 -11.23 -5.53
N PRO A 84 -12.11 -12.48 -5.15
CA PRO A 84 -11.28 -13.26 -4.22
C PRO A 84 -9.84 -13.49 -4.70
N SER A 85 -9.61 -13.61 -6.01
CA SER A 85 -8.28 -13.71 -6.61
C SER A 85 -7.56 -12.36 -6.75
N GLY A 86 -8.25 -11.26 -6.42
CA GLY A 86 -7.71 -9.92 -6.46
C GLY A 86 -6.57 -9.73 -5.48
N HIS A 87 -5.55 -8.97 -5.86
CA HIS A 87 -4.42 -8.68 -4.98
C HIS A 87 -3.74 -7.35 -5.39
N PRO A 88 -3.05 -6.67 -4.48
CA PRO A 88 -2.27 -5.49 -4.83
C PRO A 88 -1.00 -5.90 -5.60
N GLY A 89 -0.68 -5.15 -6.64
CA GLY A 89 0.60 -5.23 -7.34
C GLY A 89 1.73 -4.71 -6.46
N VAL A 90 1.46 -3.69 -5.63
CA VAL A 90 2.41 -3.10 -4.69
C VAL A 90 1.74 -2.73 -3.37
N ILE A 91 2.42 -2.97 -2.25
CA ILE A 91 2.01 -2.54 -0.90
C ILE A 91 3.23 -2.27 -0.01
N GLY A 92 3.22 -1.20 0.78
CA GLY A 92 4.33 -0.87 1.67
C GLY A 92 4.18 0.45 2.43
N CYS A 93 5.13 0.71 3.34
CA CYS A 93 5.25 1.98 4.07
C CYS A 93 6.11 2.98 3.30
N ALA A 94 5.96 4.28 3.55
CA ALA A 94 6.85 5.29 2.96
C ALA A 94 8.31 5.10 3.42
N PRO A 95 9.30 5.44 2.57
CA PRO A 95 10.71 5.39 2.93
C PRO A 95 11.06 6.51 3.92
N ASP A 96 12.10 6.28 4.72
CA ASP A 96 12.80 7.30 5.48
C ASP A 96 13.86 8.01 4.62
N ALA A 97 14.64 8.91 5.25
CA ALA A 97 15.69 9.65 4.56
C ALA A 97 16.75 8.72 3.95
N ALA A 98 17.11 7.63 4.63
CA ALA A 98 18.07 6.65 4.14
C ALA A 98 17.52 5.89 2.92
N GLY A 99 16.25 5.47 2.97
CA GLY A 99 15.57 4.81 1.86
C GLY A 99 15.42 5.71 0.64
N LEU A 100 15.15 7.01 0.83
CA LEU A 100 15.13 8.00 -0.24
C LEU A 100 16.51 8.16 -0.90
N ALA A 101 17.58 8.22 -0.10
CA ALA A 101 18.95 8.33 -0.60
C ALA A 101 19.38 7.07 -1.37
N ALA A 102 19.04 5.88 -0.85
CA ALA A 102 19.39 4.60 -1.46
C ALA A 102 18.72 4.37 -2.83
N ALA A 103 17.51 4.90 -3.03
CA ALA A 103 16.76 4.77 -4.28
C ALA A 103 17.25 5.69 -5.42
N GLY A 104 18.28 6.52 -5.18
CA GLY A 104 18.98 7.22 -6.27
C GLY A 104 18.38 8.55 -6.72
N GLY A 105 17.62 9.25 -5.87
CA GLY A 105 17.07 10.57 -6.18
C GLY A 105 15.76 10.55 -6.97
N CYS A 106 15.28 11.73 -7.37
CA CYS A 106 14.02 11.87 -8.10
C CYS A 106 14.12 11.33 -9.52
N ALA A 107 13.14 10.52 -9.93
CA ALA A 107 13.00 10.07 -11.30
C ALA A 107 12.45 11.19 -12.20
N PRO A 108 13.01 11.40 -13.40
CA PRO A 108 12.55 12.43 -14.33
C PRO A 108 11.11 12.17 -14.78
N GLY A 109 10.34 13.26 -15.00
CA GLY A 109 8.97 13.21 -15.52
C GLY A 109 7.91 13.74 -14.54
N PRO A 110 6.64 13.83 -14.98
CA PRO A 110 5.55 14.25 -14.10
C PRO A 110 5.38 13.24 -12.96
N ALA A 111 5.12 13.75 -11.75
CA ALA A 111 4.88 12.95 -10.56
C ALA A 111 3.46 13.23 -10.04
N MET A 112 2.71 12.16 -9.78
CA MET A 112 1.42 12.21 -9.11
C MET A 112 1.68 12.06 -7.60
N LEU A 113 1.42 13.12 -6.84
CA LEU A 113 1.75 13.22 -5.41
C LEU A 113 0.50 13.29 -4.53
N GLY A 114 -0.56 12.57 -4.91
CA GLY A 114 -1.80 12.50 -4.14
C GLY A 114 -2.50 13.85 -4.03
N GLY A 115 -2.76 14.27 -2.78
CA GLY A 115 -3.46 15.52 -2.48
C GLY A 115 -2.61 16.80 -2.58
N LEU A 116 -1.33 16.72 -2.95
CA LEU A 116 -0.49 17.92 -3.10
C LEU A 116 -0.86 18.68 -4.38
N VAL A 117 -1.09 19.99 -4.25
CA VAL A 117 -1.46 20.87 -5.36
C VAL A 117 -0.24 21.09 -6.28
N PRO A 118 -0.32 20.71 -7.57
CA PRO A 118 0.76 20.95 -8.53
C PRO A 118 1.13 22.43 -8.65
N GLY A 119 2.40 22.72 -8.91
CA GLY A 119 2.93 24.08 -9.07
C GLY A 119 3.21 24.82 -7.75
N THR A 120 2.85 24.26 -6.60
CA THR A 120 3.20 24.85 -5.29
C THR A 120 4.65 24.53 -4.90
N ALA A 121 5.27 25.38 -4.06
CA ALA A 121 6.61 25.15 -3.54
C ALA A 121 6.71 23.84 -2.75
N ARG A 122 5.67 23.49 -1.97
CA ARG A 122 5.59 22.21 -1.26
C ARG A 122 5.57 21.03 -2.22
N HIS A 123 4.75 21.10 -3.27
CA HIS A 123 4.72 20.05 -4.29
C HIS A 123 6.09 19.89 -4.96
N ALA A 124 6.73 20.99 -5.35
CA ALA A 124 8.06 20.95 -5.98
C ALA A 124 9.13 20.32 -5.05
N ALA A 125 9.13 20.69 -3.77
CA ALA A 125 10.06 20.15 -2.78
C ALA A 125 9.91 18.64 -2.58
N VAL A 126 8.66 18.15 -2.51
CA VAL A 126 8.37 16.72 -2.41
C VAL A 126 8.72 16.00 -3.70
N ALA A 127 8.31 16.53 -4.85
CA ALA A 127 8.60 15.96 -6.17
C ALA A 127 10.11 15.74 -6.38
N ALA A 128 10.94 16.71 -5.99
CA ALA A 128 12.40 16.66 -6.15
C ALA A 128 13.09 15.54 -5.36
N ARG A 129 12.39 14.90 -4.42
CA ARG A 129 12.92 13.83 -3.56
C ARG A 129 12.13 12.54 -3.62
N ALA A 130 10.91 12.57 -4.15
CA ALA A 130 10.03 11.41 -4.18
C ALA A 130 10.57 10.35 -5.18
N VAL A 131 10.50 9.09 -4.78
CA VAL A 131 11.12 7.96 -5.50
C VAL A 131 10.05 7.07 -6.14
N ARG A 132 10.38 6.39 -7.24
CA ARG A 132 9.41 5.47 -7.87
C ARG A 132 9.30 4.17 -7.08
N GLY A 133 8.19 3.46 -7.26
CA GLY A 133 8.01 2.15 -6.63
C GLY A 133 9.06 1.13 -7.07
N ALA A 134 9.43 1.12 -8.35
CA ALA A 134 10.45 0.23 -8.89
C ALA A 134 11.83 0.41 -8.23
N ASP A 135 12.19 1.66 -7.93
CA ASP A 135 13.48 2.01 -7.31
C ASP A 135 13.55 1.59 -5.83
N ARG A 136 12.42 1.19 -5.22
CA ARG A 136 12.37 0.69 -3.83
C ARG A 136 12.65 -0.81 -3.70
N GLY A 137 12.68 -1.55 -4.81
CA GLY A 137 13.00 -2.97 -4.83
C GLY A 137 12.27 -3.79 -3.77
N ARG A 138 13.02 -4.50 -2.91
CA ARG A 138 12.48 -5.36 -1.84
C ARG A 138 11.99 -4.62 -0.60
N ALA A 139 12.06 -3.29 -0.55
CA ALA A 139 11.53 -2.50 0.56
C ALA A 139 9.99 -2.36 0.54
N VAL A 140 9.35 -2.84 -0.53
CA VAL A 140 7.89 -2.95 -0.66
C VAL A 140 7.50 -4.41 -0.95
N GLY A 141 6.30 -4.80 -0.54
CA GLY A 141 5.67 -6.04 -0.97
C GLY A 141 5.00 -5.87 -2.33
N GLY A 142 4.74 -6.98 -3.02
CA GLY A 142 4.06 -6.95 -4.30
C GLY A 142 3.84 -8.33 -4.91
N CYS A 143 3.02 -8.39 -5.95
CA CYS A 143 2.57 -9.64 -6.58
C CYS A 143 3.70 -10.44 -7.24
N THR A 144 4.83 -9.80 -7.53
CA THR A 144 6.04 -10.44 -8.08
C THR A 144 6.76 -11.31 -7.06
N ILE A 145 6.51 -11.11 -5.76
CA ILE A 145 7.07 -11.90 -4.66
C ILE A 145 6.04 -12.93 -4.21
N ALA A 146 4.85 -12.45 -3.81
CA ALA A 146 3.73 -13.30 -3.45
C ALA A 146 2.41 -12.54 -3.62
N ARG A 147 1.35 -13.25 -4.03
CA ARG A 147 0.02 -12.68 -4.18
C ARG A 147 -0.62 -12.53 -2.81
N LEU A 148 -0.97 -11.31 -2.45
CA LEU A 148 -1.66 -10.98 -1.20
C LEU A 148 -3.17 -10.88 -1.47
N THR A 149 -3.81 -12.02 -1.65
CA THR A 149 -5.28 -12.12 -1.79
C THR A 149 -5.98 -11.91 -0.45
N ALA A 150 -7.32 -11.84 -0.46
CA ALA A 150 -8.10 -11.86 0.78
C ALA A 150 -7.67 -13.02 1.69
N GLY A 151 -7.47 -12.75 2.98
CA GLY A 151 -6.93 -13.71 3.96
C GLY A 151 -5.40 -13.64 4.12
N SER A 152 -4.69 -12.98 3.21
CA SER A 152 -3.25 -12.79 3.31
C SER A 152 -2.89 -11.74 4.35
N ARG A 153 -1.65 -11.82 4.85
CA ARG A 153 -1.06 -10.88 5.79
C ARG A 153 0.32 -10.44 5.33
N ILE A 154 0.68 -9.20 5.63
CA ILE A 154 2.03 -8.67 5.44
C ILE A 154 2.50 -7.92 6.69
N LEU A 155 3.75 -8.14 7.07
CA LEU A 155 4.42 -7.35 8.11
C LEU A 155 5.35 -6.35 7.45
N LEU A 156 5.22 -5.08 7.83
CA LEU A 156 6.00 -3.98 7.26
C LEU A 156 6.73 -3.21 8.38
N PRO A 157 8.05 -3.00 8.26
CA PRO A 157 8.76 -2.12 9.18
C PRO A 157 8.27 -0.67 8.98
N VAL A 158 8.04 0.01 10.09
CA VAL A 158 7.74 1.44 10.10
C VAL A 158 9.06 2.20 10.03
N LEU A 159 9.21 3.01 8.98
CA LEU A 159 10.42 3.79 8.74
C LEU A 159 10.22 5.28 9.04
N VAL A 160 8.97 5.74 9.04
CA VAL A 160 8.59 7.13 9.28
C VAL A 160 7.35 7.19 10.17
N ALA A 161 7.16 8.33 10.85
CA ALA A 161 5.99 8.55 11.70
C ALA A 161 4.69 8.29 10.92
N GLY A 162 3.78 7.57 11.55
CA GLY A 162 2.50 7.16 10.98
C GLY A 162 2.59 6.08 9.89
N ALA A 163 3.78 5.54 9.62
CA ALA A 163 4.10 4.53 8.60
C ALA A 163 3.84 4.94 7.14
N LYS A 164 2.81 5.76 6.87
CA LYS A 164 2.36 6.18 5.54
C LYS A 164 2.20 4.97 4.62
N LEU A 165 1.28 4.08 4.99
CA LEU A 165 1.00 2.83 4.28
C LEU A 165 0.24 3.10 2.98
N SER A 166 0.77 2.61 1.86
CA SER A 166 0.08 2.66 0.57
C SER A 166 -0.01 1.27 -0.04
N ALA A 167 -1.07 1.05 -0.80
CA ALA A 167 -1.27 -0.13 -1.64
C ALA A 167 -1.77 0.32 -3.02
N GLY A 168 -1.79 -0.55 -4.00
CA GLY A 168 -2.38 -0.21 -5.29
C GLY A 168 -1.89 -1.13 -6.40
N ASP A 169 -2.00 -0.63 -7.64
CA ASP A 169 -1.75 -1.44 -8.83
C ASP A 169 -2.55 -2.75 -8.75
N LEU A 170 -3.87 -2.68 -8.52
CA LEU A 170 -4.68 -3.87 -8.20
C LEU A 170 -4.83 -4.78 -9.42
N HIS A 171 -4.62 -6.08 -9.24
CA HIS A 171 -4.72 -7.09 -10.30
C HIS A 171 -5.88 -8.03 -9.99
N PHE A 172 -6.67 -8.37 -11.00
CA PHE A 172 -7.83 -9.25 -10.87
C PHE A 172 -7.77 -10.39 -11.89
N PRO A 173 -6.83 -11.33 -11.74
CA PRO A 173 -6.68 -12.43 -12.69
C PRO A 173 -7.88 -13.38 -12.62
N THR A 174 -8.34 -13.83 -13.79
CA THR A 174 -9.10 -15.07 -13.90
C THR A 174 -8.19 -16.26 -13.60
N ALA A 175 -8.73 -17.24 -12.88
CA ALA A 175 -8.03 -18.37 -12.26
C ALA A 175 -6.70 -18.77 -12.93
N GLY A 176 -5.60 -18.74 -12.16
CA GLY A 176 -4.29 -19.26 -12.56
C GLY A 176 -3.41 -18.38 -13.45
N ARG A 177 -3.91 -17.29 -14.04
CA ARG A 177 -3.05 -16.39 -14.85
C ARG A 177 -2.17 -15.48 -14.00
N ASP A 178 -1.05 -15.06 -14.56
CA ASP A 178 -0.05 -14.18 -13.95
C ASP A 178 -0.58 -12.74 -13.76
N CYS A 179 0.26 -11.89 -13.14
CA CYS A 179 0.03 -10.46 -13.01
C CYS A 179 -0.03 -9.71 -14.37
N GLY A 180 0.02 -10.41 -15.52
CA GLY A 180 0.14 -9.81 -16.86
C GLY A 180 -1.12 -9.13 -17.40
N SER A 181 -2.27 -9.30 -16.73
CA SER A 181 -3.57 -8.71 -17.13
C SER A 181 -3.63 -7.18 -17.04
N GLY A 182 -2.63 -6.55 -16.41
CA GLY A 182 -2.59 -5.11 -16.19
C GLY A 182 -3.38 -4.70 -14.96
N ALA A 183 -2.97 -3.59 -14.33
CA ALA A 183 -3.67 -3.08 -13.17
C ALA A 183 -5.02 -2.46 -13.54
N ALA A 184 -6.00 -2.65 -12.67
CA ALA A 184 -7.36 -2.17 -12.84
C ALA A 184 -7.82 -1.43 -11.60
N ALA A 185 -8.78 -0.53 -11.80
CA ALA A 185 -9.42 0.19 -10.71
C ALA A 185 -10.25 -0.77 -9.85
N GLY A 186 -10.29 -0.51 -8.55
CA GLY A 186 -11.04 -1.32 -7.61
C GLY A 186 -10.87 -0.83 -6.19
N TRP A 187 -11.19 -1.68 -5.24
CA TRP A 187 -11.08 -1.39 -3.82
C TRP A 187 -10.32 -2.51 -3.09
N ILE A 188 -9.66 -2.14 -2.01
CA ILE A 188 -8.98 -3.05 -1.09
C ILE A 188 -9.34 -2.69 0.35
N ASP A 189 -9.70 -3.70 1.12
CA ASP A 189 -10.00 -3.61 2.53
C ASP A 189 -8.82 -4.10 3.35
N LEU A 190 -8.29 -3.23 4.19
CA LEU A 190 -7.13 -3.51 5.01
C LEU A 190 -7.49 -3.36 6.49
N ARG A 191 -6.98 -4.26 7.33
CA ARG A 191 -6.91 -4.06 8.79
C ARG A 191 -5.46 -3.92 9.21
N VAL A 192 -5.19 -2.97 10.11
CA VAL A 192 -3.83 -2.66 10.53
C VAL A 192 -3.67 -2.85 12.03
N HIS A 193 -2.67 -3.61 12.44
CA HIS A 193 -2.22 -3.71 13.83
C HIS A 193 -0.82 -3.09 13.97
N LEU A 194 -0.54 -2.50 15.13
CA LEU A 194 0.73 -1.82 15.40
C LEU A 194 1.45 -2.59 16.51
N THR A 195 2.67 -3.00 16.23
CA THR A 195 3.55 -3.68 17.18
C THR A 195 4.73 -2.79 17.52
N ARG A 196 4.72 -2.28 18.77
CA ARG A 196 5.78 -1.40 19.27
C ARG A 196 7.13 -2.11 19.32
N ARG A 197 8.19 -1.41 18.89
CA ARG A 197 9.57 -1.93 18.82
C ARG A 197 9.65 -3.26 18.05
N GLY A 198 8.78 -3.44 17.06
CA GLY A 198 8.65 -4.70 16.33
C GLY A 198 9.92 -5.08 15.56
N VAL A 199 10.64 -4.09 15.02
CA VAL A 199 11.88 -4.34 14.26
C VAL A 199 12.95 -4.94 15.18
N GLU A 200 13.17 -4.33 16.34
CA GLU A 200 14.14 -4.81 17.34
C GLU A 200 13.76 -6.19 17.88
N ARG A 201 12.49 -6.36 18.29
CA ARG A 201 12.04 -7.56 19.01
C ARG A 201 11.93 -8.79 18.12
N PHE A 202 11.50 -8.61 16.88
CA PHE A 202 11.22 -9.71 15.95
C PHE A 202 12.16 -9.76 14.76
N ARG A 203 13.08 -8.79 14.63
CA ARG A 203 14.05 -8.66 13.53
C ARG A 203 13.41 -8.48 12.15
N ILE A 204 12.28 -7.77 12.11
CA ILE A 204 11.56 -7.48 10.86
C ILE A 204 12.20 -6.27 10.20
N THR A 205 13.26 -6.49 9.43
CA THR A 205 14.02 -5.42 8.75
C THR A 205 13.54 -5.16 7.32
N GLY A 206 12.58 -5.95 6.83
CA GLY A 206 11.94 -5.79 5.53
C GLY A 206 10.56 -6.43 5.50
N PRO A 207 9.83 -6.29 4.37
CA PRO A 207 8.50 -6.87 4.22
C PRO A 207 8.51 -8.40 4.38
N MET A 208 7.63 -8.92 5.23
CA MET A 208 7.37 -10.36 5.31
C MET A 208 5.96 -10.66 4.85
N LEU A 209 5.84 -11.38 3.74
CA LEU A 209 4.57 -11.73 3.12
C LEU A 209 4.15 -13.10 3.62
N MET A 210 2.88 -13.20 4.04
CA MET A 210 2.24 -14.44 4.47
C MET A 210 0.95 -14.58 3.66
N PRO A 211 1.03 -15.17 2.45
CA PRO A 211 -0.13 -15.40 1.60
C PRO A 211 -1.18 -16.25 2.30
N ASP A 212 -2.43 -16.14 1.86
CA ASP A 212 -3.52 -17.00 2.33
C ASP A 212 -3.09 -18.47 2.22
N PRO A 213 -3.11 -19.24 3.33
CA PRO A 213 -2.74 -20.66 3.32
C PRO A 213 -3.74 -21.52 2.54
N THR A 214 -4.90 -20.99 2.17
CA THR A 214 -5.90 -21.72 1.38
C THR A 214 -5.34 -22.03 -0.02
N PRO A 215 -5.26 -23.30 -0.44
CA PRO A 215 -4.73 -23.64 -1.75
C PRO A 215 -5.63 -23.04 -2.85
N ALA A 216 -5.01 -22.40 -3.85
CA ALA A 216 -5.70 -21.98 -5.05
C ALA A 216 -6.01 -23.23 -5.90
N PHE A 217 -7.18 -23.83 -5.68
CA PHE A 217 -7.70 -24.94 -6.49
C PHE A 217 -8.38 -24.43 -7.77
#